data_AF-A0A4V0X137-F1
#
_entry.id   AF-A0A4V0X137-F1
#
_cell.length_a   1.000
_cell.length_b   1.000
_cell.length_c   1.000
_cell.angle_alpha   90.00
_cell.angle_beta   90.00
_cell.angle_gamma   90.00
#
_symmetry.space_group_name_H-M   'P 1'
#
loop_
_entity.id
_entity.type
_entity.pdbx_description
1 polymer ?
#
loop_
_entity_poly.entity_id
_entity_poly.type
_entity_poly.pdbx_seq_one_letter_code
_entity_poly.pdbx_strand_id
1 'polypeptide(L)'
;MTGEACTLGGKFASSRLALGLTTADLAEATNIRESMLVAMEAGDFDVFGADVYARGHLKVLAARLGLDPEALLAEFEQVSSPSGANPR
;
A
#
# COMPACT_ATOMS: atom_id res chain seq x y z
N MET A 1 23.60 4.02 -0.95
CA MET A 1 22.36 4.62 -0.40
C MET A 1 21.41 4.77 -1.59
N THR A 2 20.78 3.67 -2.03
CA THR A 2 20.11 3.65 -3.34
C THR A 2 19.00 2.61 -3.30
N GLY A 3 17.76 3.02 -3.60
CA GLY A 3 16.81 2.06 -4.19
C GLY A 3 15.32 2.25 -3.94
N GLU A 4 14.85 2.86 -2.84
CA GLU A 4 13.45 2.54 -2.44
C GLU A 4 12.35 3.46 -2.98
N ALA A 5 12.68 4.66 -3.47
CA ALA A 5 11.68 5.60 -4.01
C ALA A 5 10.98 5.12 -5.31
N CYS A 6 11.47 4.05 -5.95
CA CYS A 6 10.89 3.50 -7.18
C CYS A 6 9.90 2.35 -6.92
N THR A 7 9.72 1.93 -5.66
CA THR A 7 8.84 0.81 -5.28
C THR A 7 7.53 1.30 -4.68
N LEU A 8 6.47 0.51 -4.81
CA LEU A 8 5.16 0.82 -4.21
C LEU A 8 5.27 1.01 -2.68
N GLY A 9 6.09 0.19 -2.00
CA GLY A 9 6.37 0.34 -0.57
C GLY A 9 7.04 1.66 -0.22
N GLY A 10 8.05 2.07 -0.99
CA GLY A 10 8.71 3.37 -0.79
C GLY A 10 7.81 4.57 -1.04
N LYS A 11 6.82 4.46 -1.94
CA LYS A 11 5.77 5.49 -2.10
C LYS A 11 4.95 5.64 -0.83
N PHE A 12 4.48 4.55 -0.23
CA PHE A 12 3.73 4.59 1.02
C PHE A 12 4.53 5.25 2.15
N ALA A 13 5.78 4.81 2.34
CA ALA A 13 6.67 5.38 3.35
C ALA A 13 6.89 6.89 3.13
N SER A 14 7.15 7.30 1.88
CA SER A 14 7.37 8.71 1.53
C SER A 14 6.14 9.57 1.78
N SER A 15 4.95 9.10 1.38
CA SER A 15 3.68 9.82 1.63
C SER A 15 3.39 9.94 3.12
N ARG A 16 3.61 8.88 3.90
CA ARG A 16 3.42 8.90 5.36
C ARG A 16 4.37 9.91 6.01
N LEU A 17 5.64 9.89 5.63
CA LEU A 17 6.66 10.82 6.15
C LEU A 17 6.37 12.27 5.74
N ALA A 18 5.88 12.51 4.53
CA ALA A 18 5.47 13.84 4.06
C ALA A 18 4.32 14.44 4.88
N LEU A 19 3.46 13.58 5.44
CA LEU A 19 2.36 13.97 6.34
C LEU A 19 2.78 14.04 7.82
N GLY A 20 4.03 13.69 8.16
CA GLY A 20 4.51 13.67 9.53
C GLY A 20 3.87 12.57 10.39
N LEU A 21 3.32 11.53 9.78
CA LEU A 21 2.62 10.44 10.48
C LEU A 21 3.59 9.30 10.85
N THR A 22 3.38 8.68 12.01
CA THR A 22 4.01 7.40 12.34
C THR A 22 3.21 6.22 11.74
N THR A 23 3.82 5.04 11.70
CA THR A 23 3.11 3.81 11.31
C THR A 23 1.94 3.51 12.24
N ALA A 24 2.09 3.79 13.54
CA ALA A 24 1.02 3.70 14.53
C ALA A 24 -0.12 4.71 14.27
N ASP A 25 0.19 5.98 13.94
CA ASP A 25 -0.84 6.99 13.60
C ASP A 25 -1.63 6.58 12.35
N LEU A 26 -0.93 6.05 11.35
CA LEU A 26 -1.56 5.58 10.12
C LEU A 26 -2.41 4.33 10.38
N ALA A 27 -1.95 3.44 11.27
CA ALA A 27 -2.69 2.26 11.70
C ALA A 27 -4.00 2.63 12.40
N GLU A 28 -3.97 3.55 13.36
CA GLU A 28 -5.17 4.06 14.04
C GLU A 28 -6.13 4.72 13.05
N ALA A 29 -5.62 5.57 12.14
CA ALA A 29 -6.47 6.31 11.21
C ALA A 29 -7.17 5.43 10.17
N THR A 30 -6.57 4.30 9.81
CA THR A 30 -7.06 3.42 8.72
C THR A 30 -7.64 2.11 9.24
N ASN A 31 -7.51 1.84 10.54
CA ASN A 31 -7.85 0.58 11.18
C ASN A 31 -7.13 -0.63 10.55
N ILE A 32 -5.95 -0.37 9.99
CA ILE A 32 -5.05 -1.38 9.42
C ILE A 32 -3.99 -1.69 10.48
N ARG A 33 -3.67 -2.97 10.65
CA ARG A 33 -2.64 -3.37 11.62
C ARG A 33 -1.30 -2.74 11.26
N GLU A 34 -0.61 -2.20 12.25
CA GLU A 34 0.71 -1.59 12.07
C GLU A 34 1.70 -2.54 11.39
N SER A 35 1.72 -3.82 11.78
CA SER A 35 2.57 -4.84 11.16
C SER A 35 2.33 -4.98 9.65
N MET A 36 1.10 -4.76 9.21
CA MET A 36 0.73 -4.83 7.79
C MET A 36 1.23 -3.59 7.04
N LEU A 37 1.17 -2.40 7.66
CA LEU A 37 1.75 -1.18 7.07
C LEU A 37 3.27 -1.27 6.94
N VAL A 38 3.94 -1.81 7.96
CA VAL A 38 5.40 -2.03 7.92
C VAL A 38 5.77 -2.98 6.79
N ALA A 39 5.02 -4.07 6.61
CA ALA A 39 5.20 -5.00 5.50
C ALA A 39 4.96 -4.31 4.14
N MET A 40 3.91 -3.49 3.99
CA MET A 40 3.68 -2.70 2.76
C MET A 40 4.86 -1.79 2.43
N GLU A 41 5.35 -1.06 3.42
CA GLU A 41 6.48 -0.13 3.25
C GLU A 41 7.75 -0.88 2.84
N ALA A 42 7.93 -2.11 3.34
CA ALA A 42 8.99 -3.03 2.92
C ALA A 42 8.74 -3.72 1.56
N GLY A 43 7.58 -3.51 0.94
CA GLY A 43 7.19 -4.14 -0.33
C GLY A 43 6.68 -5.58 -0.19
N ASP A 44 6.43 -6.05 1.03
CA ASP A 44 5.83 -7.34 1.33
C ASP A 44 4.30 -7.20 1.33
N PHE A 45 3.69 -7.48 0.19
CA PHE A 45 2.25 -7.42 -0.02
C PHE A 45 1.57 -8.79 0.15
N ASP A 46 2.35 -9.86 0.37
CA ASP A 46 1.84 -11.23 0.53
C ASP A 46 0.98 -11.36 1.80
N VAL A 47 1.32 -10.55 2.82
CA VAL A 47 0.58 -10.44 4.09
C VAL A 47 -0.87 -9.99 3.94
N PHE A 48 -1.25 -9.40 2.80
CA PHE A 48 -2.62 -8.92 2.58
C PHE A 48 -3.64 -10.04 2.33
N GLY A 49 -3.19 -11.26 2.00
CA GLY A 49 -4.01 -12.47 1.91
C GLY A 49 -5.27 -12.34 1.05
N ALA A 50 -5.23 -12.89 -0.18
CA ALA A 50 -6.39 -13.02 -1.08
C ALA A 50 -7.20 -11.71 -1.31
N ASP A 51 -6.62 -10.83 -2.14
CA ASP A 51 -7.20 -9.94 -3.17
C ASP A 51 -8.44 -9.05 -2.87
N VAL A 52 -9.45 -9.53 -2.14
CA VAL A 52 -10.71 -8.79 -1.89
C VAL A 52 -10.60 -7.91 -0.64
N TYR A 53 -9.87 -8.35 0.39
CA TYR A 53 -9.69 -7.59 1.63
C TYR A 53 -8.73 -6.40 1.45
N ALA A 54 -7.72 -6.58 0.59
CA ALA A 54 -6.71 -5.56 0.30
C ALA A 54 -7.32 -4.30 -0.33
N ARG A 55 -8.26 -4.45 -1.27
CA ARG A 55 -8.77 -3.31 -2.05
C ARG A 55 -9.52 -2.28 -1.22
N GLY A 56 -10.31 -2.72 -0.23
CA GLY A 56 -11.04 -1.82 0.67
C GLY A 56 -10.07 -1.00 1.53
N HIS A 57 -9.08 -1.66 2.11
CA HIS A 57 -8.06 -1.02 2.93
C HIS A 57 -7.15 -0.09 2.12
N LEU A 58 -6.74 -0.49 0.92
CA LEU A 58 -5.95 0.33 0.00
C LEU A 58 -6.66 1.65 -0.33
N LYS A 59 -7.98 1.65 -0.53
CA LYS A 59 -8.75 2.89 -0.77
C LYS A 59 -8.72 3.84 0.42
N VAL A 60 -8.93 3.31 1.63
CA VAL A 60 -8.88 4.11 2.87
C VAL A 60 -7.48 4.67 3.08
N LEU A 61 -6.45 3.85 2.83
CA LEU A 61 -5.06 4.24 2.95
C LEU A 61 -4.71 5.34 1.92
N ALA A 62 -5.14 5.19 0.67
CA ALA A 62 -4.94 6.17 -0.39
C ALA A 62 -5.53 7.53 0.00
N ALA A 63 -6.80 7.53 0.45
CA ALA A 63 -7.46 8.74 0.92
C ALA A 63 -6.71 9.39 2.08
N ARG A 64 -6.13 8.59 2.98
CA ARG A 64 -5.41 9.12 4.14
C ARG A 64 -4.02 9.68 3.78
N LEU A 65 -3.36 9.06 2.80
CA LEU A 65 -2.04 9.46 2.31
C LEU A 65 -2.09 10.51 1.19
N GLY A 66 -3.28 10.93 0.76
CA GLY A 66 -3.45 11.83 -0.37
C GLY A 66 -3.05 11.22 -1.72
N LEU A 67 -3.08 9.89 -1.81
CA LEU A 67 -2.80 9.14 -3.03
C LEU A 67 -4.10 8.86 -3.78
N ASP A 68 -3.98 8.68 -5.10
CA ASP A 68 -5.13 8.30 -5.92
C ASP A 68 -5.47 6.81 -5.70
N PRO A 69 -6.69 6.49 -5.23
CA PRO A 69 -7.05 5.11 -4.90
C PRO A 69 -7.08 4.19 -6.13
N GLU A 70 -7.49 4.68 -7.30
CA GLU A 70 -7.57 3.86 -8.51
C GLU A 70 -6.17 3.57 -9.06
N ALA A 71 -5.29 4.57 -9.10
CA ALA A 71 -3.89 4.39 -9.48
C ALA A 71 -3.17 3.43 -8.53
N LEU A 72 -3.40 3.56 -7.23
CA LEU A 72 -2.81 2.68 -6.21
C LEU A 72 -3.24 1.23 -6.38
N LEU A 73 -4.52 1.00 -6.65
CA LEU A 73 -5.07 -0.33 -6.93
C LEU A 73 -4.45 -0.92 -8.20
N ALA A 74 -4.34 -0.14 -9.28
CA ALA A 74 -3.74 -0.60 -10.53
C ALA A 74 -2.24 -0.92 -10.38
N GLU A 75 -1.50 -0.15 -9.57
CA GLU A 75 -0.11 -0.47 -9.23
C GLU A 75 -0.01 -1.74 -8.38
N PHE A 76 -0.89 -1.89 -7.38
CA PHE A 76 -0.95 -3.08 -6.54
C PHE A 76 -1.27 -4.35 -7.35
N GLU A 77 -2.22 -4.29 -8.29
CA GLU A 77 -2.57 -5.41 -9.16
C GLU A 77 -1.41 -5.84 -10.07
N GLN A 78 -0.57 -4.89 -10.51
CA GLN A 78 0.64 -5.21 -11.28
C GLN A 78 1.71 -5.92 -10.43
N VAL A 79 1.81 -5.59 -9.14
CA VAL A 79 2.77 -6.19 -8.20
C VAL A 79 2.29 -7.54 -7.67
N SER A 80 0.99 -7.67 -7.43
CA SER A 80 0.38 -8.87 -6.83
C SER A 80 -0.03 -9.94 -7.86
N SER A 81 -0.07 -9.61 -9.15
CA SER A 81 -0.36 -10.61 -10.19
C SER A 81 0.93 -11.33 -10.61
N PRO A 82 1.11 -12.63 -10.34
CA PRO A 82 2.12 -13.41 -11.01
C PRO A 82 1.64 -13.65 -12.45
N SER A 83 1.84 -12.69 -13.36
CA SER A 83 1.64 -12.83 -14.81
C SER A 83 0.46 -13.75 -15.24
N GLY A 84 -0.74 -13.19 -15.41
CA GLY A 84 -1.77 -13.80 -16.28
C GLY A 84 -3.21 -13.75 -15.77
N ALA A 85 -4.09 -13.29 -16.67
CA ALA A 85 -5.55 -13.44 -16.69
C ALA A 85 -6.42 -12.46 -15.88
N ASN A 86 -6.90 -11.41 -16.56
CA ASN A 86 -8.29 -11.41 -17.04
C ASN A 86 -8.48 -10.43 -18.22
N PRO A 87 -8.50 -10.89 -19.48
CA PRO A 87 -8.95 -10.06 -20.59
C PRO A 87 -10.48 -9.99 -20.53
N ARG A 88 -11.03 -8.79 -20.66
CA ARG A 88 -12.48 -8.61 -20.86
C ARG A 88 -12.82 -8.73 -22.33
#